data_AF-A0A7K4WEA7-F1
#
_entry.id   AF-A0A7K4WEA7-F1
#
_cell.length_a   1.000
_cell.length_b   1.000
_cell.length_c   1.000
_cell.angle_alpha   90.00
_cell.angle_beta   90.00
_cell.angle_gamma   90.00
#
_symmetry.space_group_name_H-M   'P 1'
#
loop_
_entity.id
_entity.type
_entity.pdbx_description
1 polymer ?
#
loop_
_entity_poly.entity_id
_entity_poly.type
_entity_poly.pdbx_seq_one_letter_code
_entity_poly.pdbx_strand_id
1 'polypeptide(L)'
;HLPRASLLLPALEAALGNFSSGPAGGVVQPLRTVLAVPGHGGYLGVMPAYSAADDALTTKLVTFYEHLKDSPAPSHQATVLLFDPRNGSLRAVLDGSVITAKRTAAVSAIATKLLMPPFAEVLCILGAGVQAYSHYEILTELFTFKEVRIWNRTKEKAEKFASSVHGAVRVCCSAQEAVVGADVIVTVTMA
;
A
#
# COMPACT_ATOMS: atom_id res chain seq x y z
N HIS A 1 -19.22 6.43 0.64
CA HIS A 1 -18.22 5.59 1.32
C HIS A 1 -17.53 4.72 0.31
N LEU A 2 -16.19 4.72 0.26
CA LEU A 2 -15.43 3.79 -0.57
C LEU A 2 -15.49 2.38 0.04
N PRO A 3 -15.52 1.31 -0.78
CA PRO A 3 -15.57 -0.06 -0.29
C PRO A 3 -14.37 -0.41 0.60
N ARG A 4 -14.57 -1.35 1.53
CA ARG A 4 -13.52 -1.86 2.43
C ARG A 4 -12.39 -2.49 1.64
N ALA A 5 -11.15 -2.32 2.12
CA ALA A 5 -9.98 -2.88 1.44
C ALA A 5 -9.98 -4.42 1.44
N SER A 6 -10.61 -5.05 2.43
CA SER A 6 -10.81 -6.50 2.54
C SER A 6 -11.53 -7.11 1.32
N LEU A 7 -12.38 -6.36 0.63
CA LEU A 7 -13.05 -6.81 -0.60
C LEU A 7 -12.09 -7.03 -1.76
N LEU A 8 -10.89 -6.46 -1.71
CA LEU A 8 -9.85 -6.68 -2.73
C LEU A 8 -9.12 -8.01 -2.55
N LEU A 9 -9.20 -8.65 -1.38
CA LEU A 9 -8.34 -9.80 -1.05
C LEU A 9 -8.51 -10.96 -2.02
N PRO A 10 -9.73 -11.45 -2.35
CA PRO A 10 -9.86 -12.61 -3.24
C PRO A 10 -9.29 -12.34 -4.65
N ALA A 11 -9.55 -11.15 -5.19
CA ALA A 11 -9.03 -10.75 -6.50
C ALA A 11 -7.50 -10.60 -6.48
N LEU A 12 -6.93 -10.04 -5.41
CA LEU A 12 -5.49 -9.89 -5.28
C LEU A 12 -4.78 -11.22 -4.99
N GLU A 13 -5.35 -12.11 -4.19
CA GLU A 13 -4.82 -13.47 -3.97
C GLU A 13 -4.77 -14.22 -5.31
N ALA A 14 -5.84 -14.17 -6.11
CA ALA A 14 -5.88 -14.76 -7.44
C ALA A 14 -4.85 -14.12 -8.40
N ALA A 15 -4.77 -12.79 -8.45
CA ALA A 15 -3.81 -12.09 -9.30
C ALA A 15 -2.35 -12.41 -8.94
N LEU A 16 -2.02 -12.49 -7.64
CA LEU A 16 -0.69 -12.88 -7.16
C LEU A 16 -0.35 -14.34 -7.52
N GLY A 17 -1.31 -15.25 -7.36
CA GLY A 17 -1.17 -16.65 -7.76
C GLY A 17 -0.95 -16.81 -9.28
N ASN A 18 -1.76 -16.12 -10.07
CA ASN A 18 -1.65 -16.10 -11.53
C ASN A 18 -0.30 -15.52 -11.98
N PHE A 19 0.12 -14.37 -11.45
CA PHE A 19 1.42 -13.78 -11.75
C PHE A 19 2.58 -14.75 -11.46
N SER A 20 2.48 -15.48 -10.35
CA SER A 20 3.53 -16.42 -9.91
C SER A 20 3.51 -17.75 -10.67
N SER A 21 2.47 -18.03 -11.47
CA SER A 21 2.32 -19.27 -12.24
C SER A 21 2.98 -19.22 -13.64
N GLY A 22 3.78 -18.18 -13.92
CA GLY A 22 4.45 -18.00 -15.20
C GLY A 22 3.45 -17.75 -16.35
N PRO A 23 3.81 -18.10 -17.61
CA PRO A 23 2.94 -17.85 -18.77
C PRO A 23 1.54 -18.44 -18.66
N ALA A 24 1.39 -19.58 -17.97
CA ALA A 24 0.10 -20.25 -17.77
C ALA A 24 -0.88 -19.44 -16.92
N GLY A 25 -0.39 -18.53 -16.06
CA GLY A 25 -1.24 -17.66 -15.27
C GLY A 25 -1.85 -16.49 -16.05
N GLY A 26 -1.45 -16.28 -17.31
CA GLY A 26 -2.08 -15.28 -18.18
C GLY A 26 -1.84 -13.83 -17.77
N VAL A 27 -0.83 -13.55 -16.95
CA VAL A 27 -0.46 -12.19 -16.55
C VAL A 27 0.76 -11.73 -17.35
N VAL A 28 0.60 -10.67 -18.12
CA VAL A 28 1.69 -9.98 -18.80
C VAL A 28 1.97 -8.68 -18.05
N GLN A 29 3.01 -8.68 -17.22
CA GLN A 29 3.42 -7.54 -16.42
C GLN A 29 4.94 -7.35 -16.53
N PRO A 30 5.43 -6.44 -17.39
CA PRO A 30 6.86 -6.14 -17.45
C PRO A 30 7.32 -5.49 -16.14
N LEU A 31 8.64 -5.46 -15.93
CA LEU A 31 9.22 -4.72 -14.82
C LEU A 31 8.82 -3.24 -14.92
N ARG A 32 8.47 -2.65 -13.78
CA ARG A 32 8.19 -1.21 -13.67
C ARG A 32 9.33 -0.40 -14.27
N THR A 33 8.98 0.55 -15.14
CA THR A 33 9.92 1.56 -15.60
C THR A 33 9.86 2.78 -14.67
N VAL A 34 11.02 3.33 -14.31
CA VAL A 34 11.12 4.55 -13.50
C VAL A 34 11.95 5.58 -14.24
N LEU A 35 11.36 6.73 -14.49
CA LEU A 35 12.02 7.92 -15.01
C LEU A 35 12.34 8.83 -13.83
N ALA A 36 13.62 9.06 -13.54
CA ALA A 36 14.02 10.15 -12.65
C ALA A 36 13.67 11.49 -13.30
N VAL A 37 13.32 12.48 -12.49
CA VAL A 37 13.07 13.87 -12.92
C VAL A 37 14.17 14.76 -12.36
N PRO A 38 15.33 14.85 -13.04
CA PRO A 38 16.45 15.66 -12.59
C PRO A 38 16.03 17.11 -12.33
N GLY A 39 16.64 17.74 -11.33
CA GLY A 39 16.33 19.11 -10.92
C GLY A 39 15.10 19.25 -10.01
N HIS A 40 14.27 18.21 -9.88
CA HIS A 40 13.06 18.27 -9.05
C HIS A 40 12.98 17.22 -7.95
N GLY A 41 14.00 16.36 -7.79
CA GLY A 41 14.06 15.39 -6.68
C GLY A 41 12.91 14.39 -6.67
N GLY A 42 12.38 14.06 -7.85
CA GLY A 42 11.24 13.17 -7.99
C GLY A 42 11.37 12.18 -9.13
N TYR A 43 10.37 11.33 -9.22
CA TYR A 43 10.37 10.18 -10.10
C TYR A 43 8.97 9.93 -10.67
N LEU A 44 8.91 9.47 -11.92
CA LEU A 44 7.72 8.95 -12.58
C LEU A 44 7.87 7.44 -12.75
N GLY A 45 6.97 6.67 -12.15
CA GLY A 45 6.84 5.23 -12.37
C GLY A 45 5.73 4.91 -13.36
N VAL A 46 6.02 4.00 -14.29
CA VAL A 46 5.05 3.45 -15.24
C VAL A 46 4.91 1.95 -14.96
N MET A 47 3.68 1.51 -14.69
CA MET A 47 3.35 0.13 -14.32
C MET A 47 2.21 -0.41 -15.21
N PRO A 48 2.51 -0.85 -16.44
CA PRO A 48 1.53 -1.47 -17.31
C PRO A 48 1.34 -2.95 -16.95
N ALA A 49 0.13 -3.47 -17.11
CA ALA A 49 -0.17 -4.89 -16.95
C ALA A 49 -1.40 -5.30 -17.77
N TYR A 50 -1.39 -6.52 -18.28
CA TYR A 50 -2.55 -7.23 -18.81
C TYR A 50 -2.80 -8.51 -18.00
N SER A 51 -4.04 -8.73 -17.59
CA SER A 51 -4.52 -9.99 -17.00
C SER A 51 -5.53 -10.63 -17.93
N ALA A 52 -5.21 -11.82 -18.47
CA ALA A 52 -6.13 -12.57 -19.32
C ALA A 52 -7.33 -13.12 -18.54
N ALA A 53 -7.14 -13.49 -17.26
CA ALA A 53 -8.21 -14.01 -16.41
C ALA A 53 -9.33 -12.99 -16.17
N ASP A 54 -8.98 -11.70 -16.11
CA ASP A 54 -9.91 -10.60 -15.89
C ASP A 54 -10.24 -9.83 -17.19
N ASP A 55 -9.62 -10.21 -18.31
CA ASP A 55 -9.55 -9.46 -19.56
C ASP A 55 -9.33 -7.95 -19.35
N ALA A 56 -8.33 -7.60 -18.54
CA ALA A 56 -8.08 -6.25 -18.07
C ALA A 56 -6.70 -5.74 -18.50
N LEU A 57 -6.69 -4.68 -19.32
CA LEU A 57 -5.47 -3.96 -19.74
C LEU A 57 -5.41 -2.61 -19.04
N THR A 58 -4.42 -2.41 -18.18
CA THR A 58 -4.26 -1.15 -17.43
C THR A 58 -2.83 -0.64 -17.44
N THR A 59 -2.67 0.64 -17.12
CA THR A 59 -1.37 1.21 -16.75
C THR A 59 -1.55 2.19 -15.63
N LYS A 60 -0.82 1.98 -14.54
CA LYS A 60 -0.70 2.98 -13.47
C LYS A 60 0.51 3.88 -13.73
N LEU A 61 0.26 5.18 -13.74
CA LEU A 61 1.29 6.21 -13.65
C LEU A 61 1.34 6.69 -12.21
N VAL A 62 2.53 6.73 -11.62
CA VAL A 62 2.73 7.22 -10.25
C VAL A 62 3.90 8.17 -10.21
N THR A 63 3.71 9.36 -9.66
CA THR A 63 4.80 10.25 -9.30
C THR A 63 5.07 10.18 -7.82
N PHE A 64 6.35 10.23 -7.46
CA PHE A 64 6.76 10.28 -6.07
C PHE A 64 7.96 11.20 -5.91
N TYR A 65 7.85 12.09 -4.91
CA TYR A 65 8.78 13.18 -4.68
C TYR A 65 9.24 13.16 -3.22
N GLU A 66 10.55 13.30 -3.03
CA GLU A 66 11.11 13.61 -1.72
C GLU A 66 10.86 15.08 -1.44
N HIS A 67 9.73 15.35 -0.81
CA HIS A 67 9.38 16.71 -0.43
C HIS A 67 10.27 17.22 0.70
N LEU A 68 10.66 18.49 0.60
CA LEU A 68 11.12 19.26 1.76
C LEU A 68 10.00 19.32 2.82
N LYS A 69 10.35 19.63 4.08
CA LYS A 69 9.34 19.88 5.12
C LYS A 69 8.32 20.91 4.58
N ASP A 70 7.04 20.61 4.75
CA ASP A 70 5.89 21.48 4.45
C ASP A 70 5.42 21.60 2.99
N SER A 71 5.72 20.62 2.12
CA SER A 71 5.09 20.56 0.79
C SER A 71 3.57 20.42 0.87
N PRO A 72 2.79 21.23 0.11
CA PRO A 72 1.34 21.15 0.09
C PRO A 72 0.81 19.94 -0.69
N ALA A 73 1.66 19.29 -1.51
CA ALA A 73 1.29 18.14 -2.32
C ALA A 73 1.62 16.82 -1.61
N PRO A 74 0.78 15.77 -1.78
CA PRO A 74 1.12 14.43 -1.32
C PRO A 74 2.46 13.94 -1.88
N SER A 75 3.19 13.12 -1.12
CA SER A 75 4.46 12.55 -1.60
C SER A 75 4.30 11.61 -2.77
N HIS A 76 3.12 11.00 -2.91
CA HIS A 76 2.76 10.12 -4.02
C HIS A 76 1.45 10.59 -4.64
N GLN A 77 1.43 10.68 -5.96
CA GLN A 77 0.22 10.90 -6.75
C GLN A 77 0.16 9.83 -7.83
N ALA A 78 -1.03 9.34 -8.14
CA ALA A 78 -1.17 8.30 -9.15
C ALA A 78 -2.45 8.47 -9.95
N THR A 79 -2.42 7.99 -11.19
CA THR A 79 -3.60 7.75 -12.01
C THR A 79 -3.53 6.35 -12.62
N VAL A 80 -4.68 5.72 -12.81
CA VAL A 80 -4.81 4.43 -13.49
C VAL A 80 -5.58 4.64 -14.78
N LEU A 81 -4.96 4.24 -15.88
CA LEU A 81 -5.59 4.19 -17.20
C LEU A 81 -6.09 2.78 -17.44
N LEU A 82 -7.34 2.65 -17.87
CA LEU A 82 -7.96 1.39 -18.28
C LEU A 82 -8.24 1.42 -19.77
N PHE A 83 -7.80 0.39 -20.48
CA PHE A 83 -7.95 0.25 -21.94
C PHE A 83 -8.84 -0.95 -22.26
N ASP A 84 -9.53 -0.90 -23.40
CA ASP A 84 -10.20 -2.06 -23.98
C ASP A 84 -9.14 -2.95 -24.64
N PRO A 85 -8.91 -4.19 -24.16
CA PRO A 85 -7.87 -5.06 -24.71
C PRO A 85 -8.08 -5.41 -26.19
N ARG A 86 -9.32 -5.32 -26.71
CA ARG A 86 -9.67 -5.76 -28.06
C ARG A 86 -9.33 -4.73 -29.13
N ASN A 87 -9.32 -3.44 -28.78
CA ASN A 87 -9.13 -2.35 -29.75
C ASN A 87 -8.17 -1.25 -29.24
N GLY A 88 -7.66 -1.35 -28.01
CA GLY A 88 -6.72 -0.40 -27.43
C GLY A 88 -7.32 0.94 -27.00
N SER A 89 -8.64 1.13 -27.12
CA SER A 89 -9.28 2.40 -26.77
C SER A 89 -9.19 2.66 -25.26
N LEU A 90 -8.82 3.87 -24.87
CA LEU A 90 -8.86 4.31 -23.48
C LEU A 90 -10.31 4.39 -23.00
N ARG A 91 -10.65 3.63 -21.96
CA ARG A 91 -12.01 3.52 -21.42
C ARG A 91 -12.22 4.38 -20.19
N ALA A 92 -11.19 4.52 -19.35
CA ALA A 92 -11.27 5.32 -18.14
C ALA A 92 -9.90 5.86 -17.71
N VAL A 93 -9.96 7.02 -17.06
CA VAL A 93 -8.87 7.62 -16.29
C VAL A 93 -9.35 7.74 -14.86
N LEU A 94 -8.68 7.06 -13.93
CA LEU A 94 -9.09 6.95 -12.54
C LEU A 94 -8.06 7.59 -11.62
N ASP A 95 -8.49 8.14 -10.48
CA ASP A 95 -7.56 8.45 -9.39
C ASP A 95 -6.87 7.15 -8.93
N GLY A 96 -5.55 7.19 -8.92
CA GLY A 96 -4.72 6.07 -8.49
C GLY A 96 -4.33 6.16 -7.01
N SER A 97 -4.65 7.26 -6.32
CA SER A 97 -4.21 7.51 -4.95
C SER A 97 -4.90 6.54 -3.98
N VAL A 98 -6.24 6.46 -4.05
CA VAL A 98 -7.03 5.51 -3.25
C VAL A 98 -6.69 4.06 -3.62
N ILE A 99 -6.60 3.77 -4.92
CA ILE A 99 -6.24 2.43 -5.43
C ILE A 99 -4.88 2.01 -4.88
N THR A 100 -3.89 2.92 -4.90
CA THR A 100 -2.54 2.65 -4.40
C THR A 100 -2.53 2.39 -2.90
N ALA A 101 -3.26 3.17 -2.10
CA ALA A 101 -3.35 2.93 -0.66
C ALA A 101 -3.98 1.55 -0.35
N LYS A 102 -5.19 1.30 -0.85
CA LYS A 102 -5.94 0.08 -0.53
C LYS A 102 -5.28 -1.19 -1.07
N ARG A 103 -4.80 -1.19 -2.33
CA ARG A 103 -4.17 -2.38 -2.92
C ARG A 103 -2.87 -2.76 -2.21
N THR A 104 -2.10 -1.77 -1.75
CA THR A 104 -0.79 -2.01 -1.12
C THR A 104 -0.98 -2.59 0.28
N ALA A 105 -1.91 -2.03 1.05
CA ALA A 105 -2.32 -2.57 2.34
C ALA A 105 -2.92 -3.98 2.19
N ALA A 106 -3.76 -4.22 1.17
CA ALA A 106 -4.36 -5.53 0.93
C ALA A 106 -3.32 -6.61 0.59
N VAL A 107 -2.34 -6.33 -0.28
CA VAL A 107 -1.24 -7.28 -0.54
C VAL A 107 -0.44 -7.55 0.73
N SER A 108 -0.20 -6.54 1.55
CA SER A 108 0.50 -6.72 2.84
C SER A 108 -0.32 -7.58 3.80
N ALA A 109 -1.63 -7.42 3.85
CA ALA A 109 -2.51 -8.24 4.66
C ALA A 109 -2.57 -9.71 4.19
N ILE A 110 -2.53 -9.96 2.87
CA ILE A 110 -2.39 -11.32 2.32
C ILE A 110 -1.07 -11.93 2.80
N ALA A 111 0.03 -11.19 2.72
CA ALA A 111 1.33 -11.65 3.22
C ALA A 111 1.27 -11.94 4.73
N THR A 112 0.69 -11.04 5.54
CA THR A 112 0.50 -11.25 6.98
C THR A 112 -0.34 -12.50 7.24
N LYS A 113 -1.46 -12.71 6.54
CA LYS A 113 -2.31 -13.90 6.68
C LYS A 113 -1.53 -15.21 6.48
N LEU A 114 -0.54 -15.21 5.61
CA LEU A 114 0.25 -16.40 5.26
C LEU A 114 1.53 -16.57 6.10
N LEU A 115 2.10 -15.46 6.60
CA LEU A 115 3.46 -15.45 7.19
C LEU A 115 3.50 -15.06 8.67
N MET A 116 2.39 -14.56 9.22
CA MET A 116 2.31 -14.14 10.62
C MET A 116 2.55 -15.34 11.56
N PRO A 117 3.33 -15.16 12.64
CA PRO A 117 3.53 -16.22 13.62
C PRO A 117 2.20 -16.63 14.28
N PRO A 118 2.09 -17.89 14.75
CA PRO A 118 0.93 -18.32 15.50
C PRO A 118 0.79 -17.48 16.77
N PHE A 119 -0.46 -17.11 17.11
CA PHE A 119 -0.77 -16.29 18.29
C PHE A 119 -0.09 -14.91 18.28
N ALA A 120 0.03 -14.26 17.12
CA ALA A 120 0.47 -12.87 17.05
C ALA A 120 -0.50 -11.94 17.82
N GLU A 121 0.04 -11.13 18.72
CA GLU A 121 -0.72 -10.27 19.63
C GLU A 121 -0.35 -8.79 19.47
N VAL A 122 0.84 -8.48 18.96
CA VAL A 122 1.36 -7.11 18.90
C VAL A 122 1.66 -6.69 17.47
N LEU A 123 0.94 -5.68 17.00
CA LEU A 123 1.20 -4.99 15.72
C LEU A 123 2.04 -3.74 15.97
N CYS A 124 3.10 -3.55 15.18
CA CYS A 124 3.91 -2.35 15.15
C CYS A 124 3.85 -1.68 13.78
N ILE A 125 3.65 -0.36 13.74
CA ILE A 125 3.68 0.46 12.53
C ILE A 125 4.81 1.50 12.65
N LEU A 126 5.76 1.47 11.71
CA LEU A 126 6.80 2.47 11.55
C LEU A 126 6.43 3.41 10.39
N GLY A 127 6.05 4.63 10.72
CA GLY A 127 5.54 5.65 9.81
C GLY A 127 4.09 6.03 10.11
N ALA A 128 3.73 7.28 9.82
CA ALA A 128 2.39 7.84 10.07
C ALA A 128 1.78 8.51 8.81
N GLY A 129 2.16 8.02 7.62
CA GLY A 129 1.67 8.52 6.32
C GLY A 129 0.44 7.77 5.81
N VAL A 130 0.06 8.02 4.55
CA VAL A 130 -1.12 7.40 3.89
C VAL A 130 -1.13 5.87 4.03
N GLN A 131 0.02 5.22 3.82
CA GLN A 131 0.13 3.76 3.93
C GLN A 131 -0.09 3.26 5.36
N ALA A 132 0.34 4.00 6.39
CA ALA A 132 0.08 3.64 7.78
C ALA A 132 -1.43 3.52 8.07
N TYR A 133 -2.23 4.47 7.55
CA TYR A 133 -3.68 4.45 7.72
C TYR A 133 -4.33 3.28 6.99
N SER A 134 -3.97 3.03 5.72
CA SER A 134 -4.56 1.91 4.97
C SER A 134 -4.16 0.55 5.53
N HIS A 135 -2.92 0.40 5.99
CA HIS A 135 -2.46 -0.83 6.63
C HIS A 135 -3.13 -1.05 7.97
N TYR A 136 -3.27 -0.01 8.80
CA TYR A 136 -4.02 -0.11 10.04
C TYR A 136 -5.47 -0.52 9.81
N GLU A 137 -6.18 0.14 8.88
CA GLU A 137 -7.57 -0.16 8.53
C GLU A 137 -7.76 -1.64 8.23
N ILE A 138 -6.98 -2.20 7.30
CA ILE A 138 -7.20 -3.59 6.88
C ILE A 138 -6.65 -4.62 7.88
N LEU A 139 -5.53 -4.34 8.54
CA LEU A 139 -4.93 -5.30 9.48
C LEU A 139 -5.78 -5.44 10.75
N THR A 140 -6.38 -4.35 11.24
CA THR A 140 -7.30 -4.39 12.38
C THR A 140 -8.70 -4.87 12.00
N GLU A 141 -9.06 -4.82 10.71
CA GLU A 141 -10.29 -5.47 10.20
C GLU A 141 -10.14 -7.00 10.15
N LEU A 142 -8.97 -7.51 9.76
CA LEU A 142 -8.76 -8.95 9.51
C LEU A 142 -8.19 -9.71 10.70
N PHE A 143 -7.44 -9.05 11.58
CA PHE A 143 -6.74 -9.67 12.69
C PHE A 143 -7.06 -8.96 14.00
N THR A 144 -7.02 -9.71 15.10
CA THR A 144 -7.19 -9.16 16.45
C THR A 144 -5.83 -9.07 17.13
N PHE A 145 -5.33 -7.86 17.30
CA PHE A 145 -4.13 -7.58 18.08
C PHE A 145 -4.52 -7.10 19.48
N LYS A 146 -3.81 -7.56 20.51
CA LYS A 146 -3.96 -7.06 21.89
C LYS A 146 -3.35 -5.67 22.05
N GLU A 147 -2.30 -5.36 21.29
CA GLU A 147 -1.64 -4.07 21.31
C GLU A 147 -1.28 -3.62 19.88
N VAL A 148 -1.53 -2.35 19.58
CA VAL A 148 -1.02 -1.69 18.37
C VAL A 148 -0.07 -0.57 18.78
N ARG A 149 1.13 -0.57 18.22
CA ARG A 149 2.18 0.42 18.45
C ARG A 149 2.44 1.21 17.19
N ILE A 150 2.77 2.48 17.35
CA ILE A 150 3.24 3.32 16.25
C ILE A 150 4.49 4.10 16.66
N TRP A 151 5.42 4.20 15.72
CA TRP A 151 6.50 5.17 15.80
C TRP A 151 6.60 5.95 14.49
N ASN A 152 6.94 7.23 14.58
CA ASN A 152 7.26 8.05 13.42
C ASN A 152 8.32 9.08 13.80
N ARG A 153 9.21 9.43 12.85
CA ARG A 153 10.28 10.43 13.05
C ARG A 153 9.78 11.76 13.62
N THR A 154 8.60 12.20 13.19
CA THR A 154 7.90 13.37 13.75
C THR A 154 6.81 12.86 14.69
N LYS A 155 7.00 13.04 16.00
CA LYS A 155 6.13 12.46 17.04
C LYS A 155 4.68 12.93 16.93
N GLU A 156 4.49 14.20 16.60
CA GLU A 156 3.18 14.84 16.46
C GLU A 156 2.33 14.15 15.37
N LYS A 157 2.98 13.60 14.32
CA LYS A 157 2.27 12.83 13.28
C LYS A 157 1.80 11.47 13.79
N ALA A 158 2.58 10.82 14.68
CA ALA A 158 2.17 9.57 15.32
C ALA A 158 1.02 9.79 16.32
N GLU A 159 1.07 10.88 17.09
CA GLU A 159 -0.02 11.29 18.00
C GLU A 159 -1.30 11.63 17.22
N LYS A 160 -1.17 12.35 16.10
CA LYS A 160 -2.30 12.61 15.19
C LYS A 160 -2.88 11.32 14.62
N PHE A 161 -2.02 10.39 14.21
CA PHE A 161 -2.46 9.07 13.74
C PHE A 161 -3.26 8.34 14.84
N ALA A 162 -2.69 8.21 16.04
CA ALA A 162 -3.29 7.48 17.15
C ALA A 162 -4.65 8.06 17.59
N SER A 163 -4.83 9.38 17.48
CA SER A 163 -6.11 10.06 17.78
C SER A 163 -7.13 10.02 16.64
N SER A 164 -6.70 9.76 15.40
CA SER A 164 -7.58 9.77 14.21
C SER A 164 -8.15 8.40 13.87
N VAL A 165 -7.53 7.31 14.34
CA VAL A 165 -7.96 5.94 14.05
C VAL A 165 -8.87 5.37 15.13
N HIS A 166 -9.63 4.34 14.80
CA HIS A 166 -10.50 3.66 15.76
C HIS A 166 -9.74 2.59 16.54
N GLY A 167 -9.64 2.75 17.86
CA GLY A 167 -8.97 1.78 18.74
C GLY A 167 -7.74 2.40 19.42
N ALA A 168 -7.24 1.74 20.46
CA ALA A 168 -6.08 2.24 21.19
C ALA A 168 -4.79 1.97 20.40
N VAL A 169 -3.97 3.01 20.22
CA VAL A 169 -2.64 2.90 19.62
C VAL A 169 -1.63 3.55 20.55
N ARG A 170 -0.60 2.78 20.94
CA ARG A 170 0.50 3.28 21.76
C ARG A 170 1.52 4.00 20.88
N VAL A 171 1.75 5.28 21.16
CA VAL A 171 2.82 6.06 20.51
C VAL A 171 4.14 5.78 21.22
N CYS A 172 5.11 5.22 20.50
CA CYS A 172 6.45 4.91 21.01
C CYS A 172 7.42 6.07 20.73
N CYS A 173 8.42 6.24 21.61
CA CYS A 173 9.42 7.30 21.53
C CYS A 173 10.57 6.97 20.57
N SER A 174 10.79 5.68 20.28
CA SER A 174 11.82 5.22 19.33
C SER A 174 11.33 4.06 18.48
N ALA A 175 11.94 3.87 17.31
CA ALA A 175 11.67 2.69 16.47
C ALA A 175 12.00 1.39 17.22
N GLN A 176 13.08 1.39 18.02
CA GLN A 176 13.46 0.25 18.85
C GLN A 176 12.37 -0.09 19.86
N GLU A 177 11.85 0.88 20.61
CA GLU A 177 10.75 0.66 21.55
C GLU A 177 9.52 0.06 20.84
N ALA A 178 9.21 0.55 19.64
CA ALA A 178 8.05 0.10 18.89
C ALA A 178 8.16 -1.38 18.46
N VAL A 179 9.35 -1.84 18.06
CA VAL A 179 9.53 -3.19 17.49
C VAL A 179 9.88 -4.27 18.52
N VAL A 180 10.40 -3.91 19.69
CA VAL A 180 10.76 -4.90 20.72
C VAL A 180 9.52 -5.67 21.19
N GLY A 181 9.48 -6.97 20.89
CA GLY A 181 8.34 -7.83 21.20
C GLY A 181 7.11 -7.59 20.32
N ALA A 182 7.26 -7.01 19.13
CA ALA A 182 6.22 -6.96 18.12
C ALA A 182 6.21 -8.23 17.26
N ASP A 183 5.04 -8.76 16.95
CA ASP A 183 4.87 -9.99 16.16
C ASP A 183 4.73 -9.68 14.66
N VAL A 184 4.09 -8.54 14.34
CA VAL A 184 3.91 -8.04 12.98
C VAL A 184 4.42 -6.61 12.92
N ILE A 185 5.31 -6.32 11.97
CA ILE A 185 5.90 -4.99 11.78
C ILE A 185 5.59 -4.48 10.37
N VAL A 186 5.00 -3.29 10.29
CA VAL A 186 4.71 -2.57 9.04
C VAL A 186 5.65 -1.39 8.90
N THR A 187 6.52 -1.41 7.89
CA THR A 187 7.47 -0.32 7.62
C THR A 187 7.02 0.52 6.42
N VAL A 188 6.51 1.72 6.66
CA VAL A 188 5.86 2.58 5.65
C VAL A 188 6.37 4.03 5.71
N THR A 189 7.69 4.17 5.85
CA THR A 189 8.42 5.44 5.85
C THR A 189 8.99 5.76 4.46
N MET A 190 9.40 7.02 4.27
CA MET A 190 10.24 7.48 3.14
C MET A 190 11.69 7.69 3.63
N ALA A 191 12.22 6.73 4.38
CA ALA A 191 13.47 6.87 5.13
C ALA A 191 14.71 6.69 4.25
#